data_AF-A0A3Q1AHG1-F1
#
_entry.id   AF-A0A3Q1AHG1-F1
#
_cell.length_a   1.000
_cell.length_b   1.000
_cell.length_c   1.000
_cell.angle_alpha   90.00
_cell.angle_beta   90.00
_cell.angle_gamma   90.00
#
_symmetry.space_group_name_H-M   'P 1'
#
loop_
_entity.id
_entity.type
_entity.pdbx_description
1 polymer ?
#
loop_
_entity_poly.entity_id
_entity_poly.type
_entity_poly.pdbx_seq_one_letter_code
_entity_poly.pdbx_strand_id
1 'polypeptide(L)'
;MLEKLGLFLTFFSVIQSVLFCNLFKDGPCPKCEAGWEHHGGKCYNFTTNKSSWEESRCFCQSQGGDLVKIDSSDERLKDVMNEAEDKFWIGLTDSEEEGRWLWVDGSPLNERFDSCQNVLCVKYKSHG
;
A
#
# COMPACT_ATOMS: atom_id res chain seq x y z
N MET A 1 -15.65 -3.22 51.18
CA MET A 1 -16.31 -4.25 50.35
C MET A 1 -16.70 -3.65 48.99
N LEU A 2 -15.86 -3.32 47.99
CA LEU A 2 -14.50 -3.65 47.59
C LEU A 2 -14.16 -5.12 47.82
N GLU A 3 -14.31 -5.94 46.77
CA GLU A 3 -13.72 -7.29 46.49
C GLU A 3 -14.56 -8.18 45.55
N LYS A 4 -15.66 -7.71 44.91
CA LYS A 4 -16.44 -8.53 43.94
C LYS A 4 -16.72 -7.92 42.56
N LEU A 5 -16.10 -6.79 42.20
CA LEU A 5 -16.21 -6.18 40.86
C LEU A 5 -14.94 -6.32 40.00
N GLY A 6 -13.85 -6.86 40.57
CA GLY A 6 -12.55 -6.97 39.90
C GLY A 6 -12.36 -8.20 39.00
N LEU A 7 -13.24 -9.21 39.06
CA LEU A 7 -13.09 -10.43 38.25
C LEU A 7 -13.93 -10.43 36.96
N PHE A 8 -15.00 -9.62 36.89
CA PHE A 8 -15.80 -9.53 35.66
C PHE A 8 -15.14 -8.64 34.60
N LEU A 9 -14.41 -7.60 35.00
CA LEU A 9 -13.79 -6.67 34.04
C LEU A 9 -12.50 -7.20 33.39
N THR A 10 -11.81 -8.18 34.00
CA THR A 10 -10.65 -8.83 33.36
C THR A 10 -11.07 -9.86 32.31
N PHE A 11 -12.26 -10.47 32.44
CA PHE A 11 -12.79 -11.37 31.40
C PHE A 11 -13.32 -10.61 30.18
N PHE A 12 -13.97 -9.46 30.36
CA PHE A 12 -14.46 -8.66 29.23
C PHE A 12 -13.33 -8.07 28.36
N SER A 13 -12.17 -7.71 28.93
CA SER A 13 -11.04 -7.21 28.12
C SER A 13 -10.38 -8.30 27.27
N VAL A 14 -10.27 -9.54 27.77
CA VAL A 14 -9.69 -10.65 26.97
C VAL A 14 -10.68 -11.11 25.89
N ILE A 15 -11.98 -11.18 26.21
CA ILE A 15 -13.00 -11.54 25.22
C ILE A 15 -13.13 -10.44 24.18
N GLN A 16 -12.99 -9.15 24.52
CA GLN A 16 -13.06 -8.07 23.53
C GLN A 16 -11.82 -8.03 22.61
N SER A 17 -10.63 -8.42 23.08
CA SER A 17 -9.43 -8.59 22.22
C SER A 17 -9.50 -9.83 21.31
N VAL A 18 -10.03 -10.95 21.80
CA VAL A 18 -10.22 -12.16 20.98
C VAL A 18 -11.39 -11.99 20.00
N LEU A 19 -12.44 -11.26 20.39
CA LEU A 19 -13.58 -10.96 19.53
C LEU A 19 -13.21 -9.92 18.47
N PHE A 20 -12.32 -8.96 18.74
CA PHE A 20 -11.81 -8.06 17.69
C PHE A 20 -10.92 -8.79 16.66
N CYS A 21 -10.15 -9.80 17.05
CA CYS A 21 -9.39 -10.62 16.11
C CYS A 21 -10.29 -11.53 15.25
N ASN A 22 -11.44 -11.97 15.79
CA ASN A 22 -12.42 -12.82 15.09
C ASN A 22 -13.54 -12.03 14.39
N LEU A 23 -13.60 -10.71 14.52
CA LEU A 23 -14.50 -9.85 13.72
C LEU A 23 -13.80 -9.21 12.51
N PHE A 24 -12.47 -9.29 12.43
CA PHE A 24 -11.65 -8.79 11.31
C PHE A 24 -10.88 -9.89 10.57
N LYS A 25 -11.33 -11.15 10.68
CA LYS A 25 -10.95 -12.20 9.72
C LYS A 25 -12.23 -12.76 9.11
N ASP A 26 -12.28 -12.73 7.79
CA ASP A 26 -13.32 -13.29 6.91
C ASP A 26 -14.39 -12.31 6.40
N GLY A 27 -13.97 -11.11 6.00
CA GLY A 27 -14.40 -10.66 4.67
C GLY A 27 -13.62 -11.46 3.61
N PRO A 28 -14.16 -11.76 2.42
CA PRO A 28 -13.33 -12.32 1.36
C PRO A 28 -12.09 -11.44 1.23
N CYS A 29 -10.89 -12.02 1.39
CA CYS A 29 -9.65 -11.31 1.09
C CYS A 29 -9.88 -10.62 -0.25
N PRO A 30 -9.74 -9.29 -0.35
CA PRO A 30 -9.96 -8.59 -1.61
C PRO A 30 -9.11 -9.28 -2.65
N LYS A 31 -9.76 -10.09 -3.48
CA LYS A 31 -9.07 -10.79 -4.54
C LYS A 31 -8.69 -9.71 -5.50
N CYS A 32 -7.39 -9.53 -5.70
CA CYS A 32 -6.91 -8.63 -6.72
C CYS A 32 -7.56 -8.99 -8.05
N GLU A 33 -7.91 -7.97 -8.83
CA GLU A 33 -8.49 -8.18 -10.14
C GLU A 33 -7.52 -8.99 -11.03
N ALA A 34 -8.03 -9.59 -12.10
CA ALA A 34 -7.18 -10.33 -13.02
C ALA A 34 -6.06 -9.41 -13.57
N GLY A 35 -4.81 -9.88 -13.50
CA GLY A 35 -3.63 -9.07 -13.87
C GLY A 35 -3.04 -8.23 -12.73
N TRP A 36 -3.62 -8.28 -11.54
CA TRP A 36 -3.07 -7.67 -10.33
C TRP A 36 -2.53 -8.74 -9.38
N GLU A 37 -1.39 -8.45 -8.76
CA GLU A 37 -0.68 -9.29 -7.83
C GLU A 37 -0.96 -8.87 -6.38
N HIS A 38 -1.31 -9.83 -5.53
CA HIS A 38 -1.54 -9.57 -4.12
C HIS A 38 -0.24 -9.67 -3.31
N HIS A 39 0.22 -8.56 -2.73
CA HIS A 39 1.37 -8.53 -1.82
C HIS A 39 1.05 -7.67 -0.61
N GLY A 40 1.32 -8.17 0.60
CA GLY A 40 1.18 -7.38 1.84
C GLY A 40 -0.22 -6.83 2.13
N GLY A 41 -1.29 -7.45 1.61
CA GLY A 41 -2.67 -6.95 1.75
C GLY A 41 -3.06 -5.90 0.72
N LYS A 42 -2.19 -5.62 -0.26
CA LYS A 42 -2.39 -4.66 -1.36
C LYS A 42 -2.37 -5.38 -2.71
N CYS A 43 -2.95 -4.74 -3.72
CA CYS A 43 -2.96 -5.24 -5.10
C CYS A 43 -2.06 -4.38 -5.98
N TYR A 44 -1.18 -5.04 -6.72
CA TYR A 44 -0.15 -4.44 -7.56
C TYR A 44 -0.31 -4.80 -9.02
N ASN A 45 -0.21 -3.83 -9.94
CA ASN A 45 -0.21 -4.11 -11.37
C ASN A 45 1.00 -3.48 -12.03
N PHE A 46 1.84 -4.30 -12.64
CA PHE A 46 3.05 -3.89 -13.33
C PHE A 46 2.77 -3.81 -14.82
N THR A 47 3.08 -2.67 -15.44
CA THR A 47 2.89 -2.44 -16.87
C THR A 47 4.18 -1.98 -17.52
N THR A 48 4.54 -2.64 -18.61
CA THR A 48 5.81 -2.46 -19.34
C THR A 48 5.73 -1.36 -20.42
N ASN A 49 4.63 -0.62 -20.48
CA ASN A 49 4.49 0.49 -21.41
C ASN A 49 5.36 1.67 -20.94
N LYS A 50 6.22 2.15 -21.83
CA LYS A 50 7.05 3.34 -21.61
C LYS A 50 6.17 4.59 -21.59
N SER A 51 6.32 5.41 -20.56
CA SER A 51 5.62 6.69 -20.42
C SER A 51 6.38 7.68 -19.51
N SER A 52 5.98 8.95 -19.49
CA SER A 52 6.42 9.91 -18.46
C SER A 52 5.84 9.57 -17.08
N TRP A 53 6.30 10.24 -16.03
CA TRP A 53 5.73 10.02 -14.69
C TRP A 53 4.24 10.40 -14.64
N GLU A 54 3.87 11.53 -15.25
CA GLU A 54 2.50 12.06 -15.29
C GLU A 54 1.58 11.14 -16.10
N GLU A 55 2.02 10.72 -17.30
CA GLU A 55 1.29 9.76 -18.13
C GLU A 55 1.10 8.43 -17.40
N SER A 56 2.11 7.99 -16.65
CA SER A 56 2.06 6.78 -15.85
C SER A 56 1.02 6.89 -14.75
N ARG A 57 1.00 8.02 -14.02
CA ARG A 57 0.01 8.29 -12.98
C ARG A 57 -1.41 8.30 -13.52
N CYS A 58 -1.64 9.06 -14.60
CA CYS A 58 -2.93 9.10 -15.28
C CYS A 58 -3.39 7.71 -15.72
N PHE A 59 -2.48 6.87 -16.22
CA PHE A 59 -2.79 5.49 -16.56
C PHE A 59 -3.19 4.69 -15.32
N CYS A 60 -2.40 4.72 -14.25
CA CYS A 60 -2.69 3.98 -13.02
C CYS A 60 -4.07 4.37 -12.46
N GLN A 61 -4.40 5.66 -12.44
CA GLN A 61 -5.71 6.21 -12.06
C GLN A 61 -6.83 5.73 -12.96
N SER A 62 -6.60 5.62 -14.27
CA SER A 62 -7.58 5.06 -15.20
C SER A 62 -7.87 3.57 -14.97
N GLN A 63 -6.96 2.84 -14.31
CA GLN A 63 -7.13 1.43 -13.95
C GLN A 63 -7.70 1.24 -12.53
N GLY A 64 -8.13 2.31 -11.87
CA GLY A 64 -8.65 2.25 -10.50
C GLY A 64 -7.57 2.18 -9.41
N GLY A 65 -6.30 2.46 -9.74
CA GLY A 65 -5.18 2.54 -8.79
C GLY A 65 -4.48 3.89 -8.78
N ASP A 66 -3.32 3.99 -8.14
CA ASP A 66 -2.38 5.11 -8.31
C ASP A 66 -0.94 4.58 -8.31
N LEU A 67 0.04 5.40 -8.66
CA LEU A 67 1.45 4.98 -8.62
C LEU A 67 1.85 4.52 -7.21
N VAL A 68 2.64 3.46 -7.13
CA VAL A 68 2.97 2.81 -5.85
C VAL A 68 3.66 3.76 -4.87
N LYS A 69 3.14 3.81 -3.64
CA LYS A 69 3.86 4.29 -2.48
C LYS A 69 4.57 3.13 -1.82
N ILE A 70 5.90 3.19 -1.72
CA ILE A 70 6.69 2.14 -1.10
C ILE A 70 6.79 2.44 0.39
N ASP A 71 6.31 1.51 1.20
CA ASP A 71 6.56 1.53 2.64
C ASP A 71 7.56 0.44 3.06
N SER A 72 7.89 0.41 4.35
CA SER A 72 8.85 -0.56 4.88
C SER A 72 8.37 -2.02 4.79
N SER A 73 7.06 -2.26 4.71
CA SER A 73 6.46 -3.59 4.61
C SER A 73 6.45 -4.17 3.20
N ASP A 74 6.69 -3.33 2.19
CA ASP A 74 6.72 -3.73 0.77
C ASP A 74 8.08 -4.34 0.36
N GLU A 75 8.60 -5.32 1.12
CA GLU A 75 9.89 -5.99 0.84
C GLU A 75 9.91 -6.66 -0.54
N ARG A 76 8.81 -7.32 -0.91
CA ARG A 76 8.72 -8.04 -2.19
C ARG A 76 8.75 -7.11 -3.41
N LEU A 77 8.23 -5.89 -3.28
CA LEU A 77 8.31 -4.87 -4.33
C LEU A 77 9.74 -4.39 -4.54
N LYS A 78 10.51 -4.27 -3.45
CA LYS A 78 11.93 -3.92 -3.53
C LYS A 78 12.67 -4.99 -4.32
N ASP A 79 12.37 -6.27 -4.09
CA ASP A 79 12.97 -7.36 -4.88
C ASP A 79 12.63 -7.26 -6.36
N VAL A 80 11.35 -7.07 -6.71
CA VAL A 80 10.91 -6.92 -8.11
C VAL A 80 11.59 -5.73 -8.78
N MET A 81 11.73 -4.60 -8.08
CA MET A 81 12.41 -3.41 -8.58
C MET A 81 13.94 -3.58 -8.68
N ASN A 82 14.53 -4.44 -7.85
CA ASN A 82 15.97 -4.73 -7.87
C ASN A 82 16.35 -5.77 -8.93
N GLU A 83 15.48 -6.74 -9.18
CA GLU A 83 15.68 -7.80 -10.17
C GLU A 83 15.35 -7.34 -11.60
N ALA A 84 14.50 -6.33 -11.74
CA ALA A 84 14.17 -5.81 -13.05
C ALA A 84 15.38 -5.11 -13.68
N GLU A 85 15.77 -5.58 -14.88
CA GLU A 85 16.70 -4.85 -15.76
C GLU A 85 16.16 -3.45 -16.14
N ASP A 86 14.84 -3.31 -15.97
CA ASP A 86 13.99 -2.22 -16.41
C ASP A 86 13.51 -1.36 -15.24
N LYS A 87 13.66 -0.03 -15.32
CA LYS A 87 13.23 0.92 -14.28
C LYS A 87 11.73 1.15 -14.31
N PHE A 88 11.09 1.24 -13.15
CA PHE A 88 9.67 1.60 -13.06
C PHE A 88 9.44 2.96 -12.39
N TRP A 89 8.34 3.62 -12.73
CA TRP A 89 7.78 4.76 -12.04
C TRP A 89 7.06 4.33 -10.77
N ILE A 90 7.38 5.03 -9.70
CA ILE A 90 6.70 4.95 -8.41
C ILE A 90 6.02 6.28 -8.12
N GLY A 91 5.17 6.30 -7.10
CA GLY A 91 4.38 7.46 -6.72
C GLY A 91 5.17 8.57 -6.04
N LEU A 92 6.48 8.66 -6.23
CA LEU A 92 7.35 9.66 -5.61
C LEU A 92 7.77 10.71 -6.66
N THR A 93 7.61 12.00 -6.34
CA THR A 93 7.94 13.13 -7.22
C THR A 93 8.38 14.35 -6.41
N ASP A 94 9.19 15.22 -7.01
CA ASP A 94 9.58 16.54 -6.51
C ASP A 94 9.20 17.66 -7.50
N SER A 95 8.33 17.35 -8.46
CA SER A 95 7.91 18.29 -9.52
C SER A 95 7.24 19.57 -9.02
N GLU A 96 6.67 19.56 -7.81
CA GLU A 96 6.12 20.77 -7.19
C GLU A 96 7.20 21.74 -6.70
N GLU A 97 8.29 21.20 -6.15
CA GLU A 97 9.39 21.95 -5.55
C GLU A 97 10.64 21.06 -5.52
N GLU A 98 11.62 21.41 -6.36
CA GLU A 98 12.89 20.70 -6.47
C GLU A 98 13.53 20.50 -5.08
N GLY A 99 13.84 19.25 -4.73
CA GLY A 99 14.39 18.88 -3.43
C GLY A 99 13.36 18.55 -2.35
N ARG A 100 12.05 18.80 -2.58
CA ARG A 100 10.95 18.38 -1.70
C ARG A 100 10.19 17.20 -2.30
N TRP A 101 10.58 15.99 -1.89
CA TRP A 101 9.98 14.75 -2.36
C TRP A 101 8.65 14.43 -1.67
N LEU A 102 7.61 14.27 -2.47
CA LEU A 102 6.26 13.91 -2.06
C LEU A 102 5.78 12.64 -2.73
N TRP A 103 4.99 11.87 -1.98
CA TRP A 103 4.20 10.78 -2.51
C TRP A 103 2.95 11.32 -3.24
N VAL A 104 2.32 10.48 -4.07
CA VAL A 104 1.09 10.81 -4.81
C VAL A 104 -0.10 11.18 -3.90
N ASP A 105 -0.05 10.80 -2.62
CA ASP A 105 -1.01 11.19 -1.58
C ASP A 105 -0.68 12.54 -0.91
N GLY A 106 0.39 13.21 -1.34
CA GLY A 106 0.87 14.50 -0.83
C GLY A 106 1.76 14.40 0.41
N SER A 107 1.99 13.19 0.94
CA SER A 107 2.84 13.02 2.10
C SER A 107 4.34 13.13 1.77
N PRO A 108 5.15 13.67 2.69
CA PRO A 108 6.60 13.69 2.50
C PRO A 108 7.21 12.29 2.57
N LEU A 109 8.36 12.10 1.91
CA LEU A 109 9.09 10.82 1.87
C LEU A 109 9.41 10.23 3.26
N ASN A 110 9.42 11.03 4.32
CA ASN A 110 9.77 10.61 5.68
C ASN A 110 8.57 10.10 6.53
N GLU A 111 7.35 10.11 6.01
CA GLU A 111 6.17 9.68 6.76
C GLU A 111 5.71 8.27 6.38
N ARG A 112 5.41 7.47 7.41
CA ARG A 112 4.90 6.10 7.28
C ARG A 112 3.37 6.14 7.33
N PHE A 113 2.72 5.78 6.24
CA PHE A 113 1.27 5.70 6.16
C PHE A 113 0.83 4.24 6.11
N ASP A 114 0.14 3.81 7.17
CA ASP A 114 -0.63 2.58 7.19
C ASP A 114 -2.12 2.95 7.17
N SER A 115 -2.82 2.62 6.09
CA SER A 115 -4.27 2.43 6.13
C SER A 115 -4.75 1.78 4.83
N CYS A 116 -5.52 0.71 4.97
CA CYS A 116 -6.08 -0.09 3.89
C CYS A 116 -7.02 0.73 3.00
N GLN A 117 -6.51 1.24 1.88
CA GLN A 117 -7.26 1.34 0.63
C GLN A 117 -6.44 0.69 -0.49
N ASN A 118 -7.02 -0.36 -1.05
CA ASN A 118 -6.39 -1.27 -2.00
C ASN A 118 -6.52 -0.69 -3.41
N VAL A 119 -5.39 -0.34 -4.05
CA VAL A 119 -4.99 -0.57 -5.47
C VAL A 119 -3.75 0.31 -5.78
N LEU A 120 -2.61 -0.26 -6.18
CA LEU A 120 -1.35 0.45 -6.51
C LEU A 120 -0.72 -0.06 -7.82
N CYS A 121 -0.50 0.76 -8.84
CA CYS A 121 -0.05 0.34 -10.18
C CYS A 121 1.32 0.94 -10.53
N VAL A 122 2.18 0.21 -11.24
CA VAL A 122 3.61 0.54 -11.43
C VAL A 122 3.98 0.40 -12.91
N LYS A 123 4.51 1.48 -13.49
CA LYS A 123 4.72 1.69 -14.94
C LYS A 123 6.17 1.68 -15.34
N TYR A 124 6.51 1.16 -16.49
CA TYR A 124 7.88 1.14 -16.97
C TYR A 124 8.36 2.54 -17.41
N LYS A 125 9.55 2.90 -16.96
CA LYS A 125 10.29 4.11 -17.30
C LYS A 125 11.34 3.75 -18.34
N SER A 126 11.27 4.39 -19.51
CA SER A 126 12.35 4.25 -20.50
C SER A 126 13.65 4.81 -19.92
N HIS A 127 14.75 4.07 -20.09
CA HIS A 127 16.08 4.65 -19.95
C HIS A 127 16.25 5.72 -21.03
N GLY A 128 16.32 6.98 -20.61
CA GLY A 128 16.84 8.10 -21.40
C GLY A 128 18.28 8.32 -21.03
#